data_AF-A0A177LKR1-F1
#
_entry.id   AF-A0A177LKR1-F1
#
_cell.length_a   1.000
_cell.length_b   1.000
_cell.length_c   1.000
_cell.angle_alpha   90.00
_cell.angle_beta   90.00
_cell.angle_gamma   90.00
#
_symmetry.space_group_name_H-M   'P 1'
#
loop_
_entity.id
_entity.type
_entity.pdbx_description
1 polymer ?
#
loop_
_entity_poly.entity_id
_entity_poly.type
_entity_poly.pdbx_seq_one_letter_code
_entity_poly.pdbx_strand_id
1 'polypeptide(L)'
;MQTNFFRQIAKLNLKGDLQMILRENTDNSFVLSVLLNNEQCGDEARKTIPPLNLRGTAEELDNGFFETVTTPLQTVSGLMVDMEAFMKQLEEAKKKSAMEKEKAEKMKKEKDAKDKKYKDALLKAEELEKEQKYKDAWTALPKASEFPEYAEIIQKKQDEYEKHFAPSLFSGDHSQT
;
A
#
# COMPACT_ATOMS: atom_id res chain seq x y z
N MET A 1 0.62 32.28 47.29
CA MET A 1 1.46 31.17 46.77
C MET A 1 1.55 31.32 45.27
N GLN A 2 2.74 31.21 44.67
CA GLN A 2 2.91 31.43 43.22
C GLN A 2 2.39 30.18 42.48
N THR A 3 1.22 30.29 41.86
CA THR A 3 0.59 29.20 41.11
C THR A 3 1.39 28.93 39.83
N ASN A 4 2.12 27.81 39.80
CA ASN A 4 2.96 27.41 38.67
C ASN A 4 2.14 26.81 37.51
N PHE A 5 0.93 27.32 37.26
CA PHE A 5 -0.03 26.73 36.31
C PHE A 5 0.58 26.54 34.92
N PHE A 6 1.03 27.62 34.27
CA PHE A 6 1.61 27.55 32.93
C PHE A 6 2.92 26.77 32.86
N ARG A 7 3.71 26.76 33.94
CA ARG A 7 4.92 25.94 34.04
C ARG A 7 4.59 24.46 34.06
N GLN A 8 3.52 24.06 34.75
CA GLN A 8 3.07 22.67 34.76
C GLN A 8 2.53 22.27 33.38
N ILE A 9 1.73 23.12 32.74
CA ILE A 9 1.27 22.88 31.35
C ILE A 9 2.46 22.72 30.39
N ALA A 10 3.49 23.58 30.49
CA ALA A 10 4.69 23.46 29.68
C ALA A 10 5.46 22.14 29.90
N LYS A 11 5.50 21.63 31.14
CA LYS A 11 6.13 20.33 31.45
C LYS A 11 5.40 19.14 30.83
N LEU A 12 4.09 19.27 30.55
CA LEU A 12 3.31 18.21 29.89
C LEU A 12 3.72 18.01 28.42
N ASN A 13 4.41 18.99 27.81
CA ASN A 13 4.90 18.94 26.43
C ASN A 13 3.81 18.51 25.42
N LEU A 14 2.61 19.04 25.62
CA LEU A 14 1.44 18.73 24.79
C LEU A 14 1.66 19.20 23.35
N LYS A 15 1.19 18.41 22.39
CA LYS A 15 1.22 18.76 20.96
C LYS A 15 -0.19 19.13 20.51
N GLY A 16 -0.40 20.41 20.23
CA GLY A 16 -1.67 20.98 19.78
C GLY A 16 -2.10 22.20 20.60
N ASP A 17 -3.32 22.65 20.33
CA ASP A 17 -4.00 23.75 21.00
C ASP A 17 -4.81 23.23 22.19
N LEU A 18 -4.48 23.72 23.38
CA LEU A 18 -5.24 23.43 24.60
C LEU A 18 -6.35 24.46 24.78
N GLN A 19 -7.60 24.03 24.61
CA GLN A 19 -8.79 24.83 24.89
C GLN A 19 -9.30 24.55 26.30
N MET A 20 -9.55 25.60 27.07
CA MET A 20 -10.13 25.51 28.41
C MET A 20 -11.32 26.45 28.50
N ILE A 21 -12.46 25.92 28.91
CA ILE A 21 -13.71 26.67 29.08
C ILE A 21 -14.14 26.50 30.54
N LEU A 22 -14.14 27.60 31.28
CA LEU A 22 -14.64 27.63 32.65
C LEU A 22 -16.05 28.24 32.66
N ARG A 23 -17.02 27.51 33.22
CA ARG A 23 -18.39 27.97 33.43
C ARG A 23 -18.70 27.99 34.92
N GLU A 24 -19.12 29.14 35.42
CA GLU A 24 -19.65 29.27 36.77
C GLU A 24 -21.10 28.77 36.84
N ASN A 25 -21.43 28.10 37.94
CA ASN A 25 -22.76 27.58 38.23
C ASN A 25 -23.40 28.38 39.38
N THR A 26 -24.73 28.34 39.47
CA THR A 26 -25.52 29.07 40.49
C THR A 26 -25.21 28.68 41.93
N ASP A 27 -24.58 27.53 42.15
CA ASP A 27 -24.27 26.94 43.46
C ASP A 27 -22.82 27.20 43.90
N ASN A 28 -22.19 28.29 43.44
CA ASN A 28 -20.80 28.63 43.75
C ASN A 28 -19.78 27.53 43.35
N SER A 29 -20.15 26.76 42.32
CA SER A 29 -19.36 25.68 41.74
C SER A 29 -18.96 26.05 40.31
N PHE A 30 -17.90 25.42 39.82
CA PHE A 30 -17.38 25.64 38.48
C PHE A 30 -17.39 24.35 37.68
N VAL A 31 -17.64 24.47 36.38
CA VAL A 31 -17.48 23.41 35.38
C VAL A 31 -16.34 23.82 34.46
N LEU A 32 -15.24 23.07 34.49
CA LEU A 32 -14.07 23.29 33.65
C LEU A 32 -14.02 22.22 32.56
N SER A 33 -14.21 22.63 31.30
CA SER A 33 -14.06 21.78 30.13
C SER A 33 -12.67 22.00 29.53
N VAL A 34 -11.87 20.94 29.41
CA VAL A 34 -10.53 20.96 28.83
C VAL A 34 -10.51 20.08 27.58
N LEU A 35 -10.08 20.63 26.46
CA LEU A 35 -9.96 19.93 25.18
C LEU A 35 -8.58 20.20 24.58
N LEU A 36 -7.86 19.13 24.24
CA LEU A 36 -6.63 19.24 23.46
C LEU A 36 -6.95 18.95 22.00
N ASN A 37 -6.70 19.92 21.12
CA ASN A 37 -6.93 19.79 19.69
C ASN A 37 -5.60 19.90 18.93
N ASN A 38 -5.25 18.91 18.13
CA ASN A 38 -4.03 18.97 17.32
C ASN A 38 -4.38 19.07 15.83
N GLU A 39 -4.25 20.27 15.26
CA GLU A 39 -4.51 20.49 13.83
C GLU A 39 -3.53 19.76 12.91
N GLN A 40 -2.34 19.37 13.40
CA GLN A 40 -1.33 18.64 12.64
C GLN A 40 -1.69 17.17 12.42
N CYS A 41 -2.49 16.59 13.32
CA CYS A 41 -2.99 15.23 13.19
C CYS A 41 -4.08 15.20 12.13
N GLY A 42 -3.79 14.79 10.89
CA GLY A 42 -4.74 14.77 9.77
C GLY A 42 -5.92 13.78 9.90
N ASP A 43 -6.12 13.19 11.08
CA ASP A 43 -7.17 12.22 11.36
C ASP A 43 -8.43 12.90 11.92
N GLU A 44 -9.59 12.59 11.34
CA GLU A 44 -10.90 13.09 11.79
C GLU A 44 -11.28 12.55 13.19
N ALA A 45 -10.69 11.44 13.63
CA ALA A 45 -10.89 10.87 14.96
C ALA A 45 -10.48 11.81 16.09
N ARG A 46 -9.63 12.83 15.81
CA ARG A 46 -9.32 13.91 16.76
C ARG A 46 -10.56 14.68 17.21
N LYS A 47 -11.58 14.79 16.35
CA LYS A 47 -12.87 15.46 16.64
C LYS A 47 -13.81 14.59 17.47
N THR A 48 -13.53 13.29 17.56
CA THR A 48 -14.30 12.33 18.37
C THR A 48 -13.83 12.31 19.82
N ILE A 49 -12.64 12.85 20.11
CA ILE A 49 -12.09 12.89 21.47
C ILE A 49 -12.96 13.85 22.31
N PRO A 50 -13.67 13.35 23.33
CA PRO A 50 -14.55 14.18 24.12
C PRO A 50 -13.75 15.15 25.00
N PRO A 51 -14.26 16.36 25.26
CA PRO A 51 -13.63 17.28 26.22
C PRO A 51 -13.71 16.70 27.63
N LEU A 52 -12.62 16.85 28.39
CA LEU A 52 -12.56 16.47 29.79
C LEU A 52 -13.31 17.53 30.62
N ASN A 53 -14.41 17.13 31.23
CA ASN A 53 -15.23 18.01 32.05
C ASN A 53 -14.98 17.73 33.53
N LEU A 54 -14.47 18.73 34.24
CA LEU A 54 -14.29 18.72 35.69
C LEU A 54 -15.35 19.59 36.34
N ARG A 55 -15.82 19.19 37.52
CA ARG A 55 -16.78 19.95 38.31
C ARG A 55 -16.30 20.03 39.75
N GLY A 56 -16.37 21.20 40.35
CA GLY A 56 -15.97 21.39 41.74
C GLY A 56 -15.94 22.86 42.13
N THR A 57 -15.60 23.12 43.38
CA THR A 57 -15.26 24.46 43.87
C THR A 57 -13.90 24.91 43.33
N ALA A 58 -13.60 26.22 43.46
CA ALA A 58 -12.30 26.75 43.02
C ALA A 58 -11.11 26.04 43.70
N GLU A 59 -11.21 25.72 45.00
CA GLU A 59 -10.15 25.03 45.75
C GLU A 59 -9.97 23.57 45.29
N GLU A 60 -11.06 22.85 45.01
CA GLU A 60 -10.99 21.47 44.51
C GLU A 60 -10.36 21.42 43.12
N LEU A 61 -10.71 22.38 42.25
CA LEU A 61 -10.11 22.50 40.94
C LEU A 61 -8.62 22.87 41.08
N ASP A 62 -8.25 23.87 41.87
CA ASP A 62 -6.84 24.27 41.99
C ASP A 62 -5.93 23.15 42.50
N ASN A 63 -6.40 22.34 43.46
CA ASN A 63 -5.62 21.24 44.03
C ASN A 63 -5.65 19.99 43.14
N GLY A 64 -6.81 19.62 42.61
CA GLY A 64 -7.01 18.37 41.88
C GLY A 64 -6.84 18.47 40.36
N PHE A 65 -6.73 19.68 39.80
CA PHE A 65 -6.68 19.89 38.35
C PHE A 65 -5.54 19.11 37.72
N PHE A 66 -4.28 19.37 38.10
CA PHE A 66 -3.14 18.72 37.46
C PHE A 66 -3.11 17.21 37.71
N GLU A 67 -3.53 16.73 38.87
CA GLU A 67 -3.60 15.29 39.14
C GLU A 67 -4.63 14.60 38.21
N THR A 68 -5.76 15.27 37.95
CA THR A 68 -6.84 14.72 37.14
C THR A 68 -6.64 14.94 35.64
N VAL A 69 -6.05 16.07 35.21
CA VAL A 69 -5.88 16.40 33.80
C VAL A 69 -4.58 15.87 33.19
N THR A 70 -3.52 15.65 33.98
CA THR A 70 -2.19 15.26 33.44
C THR A 70 -2.26 13.96 32.66
N THR A 71 -2.80 12.91 33.27
CA THR A 71 -2.91 11.58 32.66
C THR A 71 -3.75 11.56 31.37
N PRO A 72 -5.00 12.11 31.35
CA PRO A 72 -5.79 12.13 30.13
C PRO A 72 -5.20 13.04 29.05
N LEU A 73 -4.64 14.21 29.40
CA LEU A 73 -4.02 15.10 28.40
C LEU A 73 -2.77 14.48 27.78
N GLN A 74 -1.92 13.80 28.57
CA GLN A 74 -0.77 13.07 28.05
C GLN A 74 -1.20 11.90 27.16
N THR A 75 -2.26 11.18 27.54
CA THR A 75 -2.79 10.06 26.76
C THR A 75 -3.33 10.55 25.41
N VAL A 76 -4.12 11.63 25.41
CA VAL A 76 -4.64 12.26 24.18
C VAL A 76 -3.50 12.80 23.32
N SER A 77 -2.53 13.49 23.91
CA SER A 77 -1.37 14.00 23.18
C SER A 77 -0.53 12.88 22.56
N GLY A 78 -0.30 11.78 23.29
CA GLY A 78 0.42 10.61 22.78
C GLY A 78 -0.33 9.96 21.63
N LEU A 79 -1.63 9.69 21.82
CA LEU A 79 -2.50 9.11 20.80
C LEU A 79 -2.50 9.94 19.50
N MET A 80 -2.57 11.27 19.58
CA MET A 80 -2.53 12.14 18.41
C MET A 80 -1.19 12.08 17.67
N VAL A 81 -0.06 11.94 18.39
CA VAL A 81 1.27 11.80 17.79
C VAL A 81 1.43 10.42 17.14
N ASP A 82 0.99 9.36 17.80
CA ASP A 82 1.01 8.00 17.26
C ASP A 82 0.12 7.88 16.02
N MET A 83 -1.07 8.49 16.03
CA MET A 83 -1.96 8.52 14.87
C MET A 83 -1.36 9.31 13.69
N GLU A 84 -0.68 10.43 13.94
CA GLU A 84 0.02 11.17 12.88
C GLU A 84 1.18 10.34 12.30
N ALA A 85 2.00 9.74 13.15
CA ALA A 85 3.12 8.90 12.74
C ALA A 85 2.62 7.68 11.95
N PHE A 86 1.56 7.03 12.41
CA PHE A 86 0.90 5.93 11.72
C PHE A 86 0.35 6.37 10.37
N MET A 87 -0.33 7.52 10.27
CA MET A 87 -0.85 8.04 9.00
C MET A 87 0.27 8.39 8.02
N LYS A 88 1.37 9.01 8.47
CA LYS A 88 2.56 9.25 7.64
C LYS A 88 3.18 7.95 7.14
N GLN A 89 3.39 6.99 8.04
CA GLN A 89 3.92 5.67 7.67
C GLN A 89 2.98 4.90 6.74
N LEU A 90 1.67 5.04 6.91
CA LEU A 90 0.65 4.44 6.06
C LEU A 90 0.63 5.10 4.67
N GLU A 91 0.75 6.43 4.58
CA GLU A 91 0.96 7.17 3.33
C GLU A 91 2.24 6.70 2.61
N GLU A 92 3.36 6.58 3.31
CA GLU A 92 4.61 6.07 2.75
C GLU A 92 4.51 4.60 2.33
N ALA A 93 3.88 3.76 3.14
CA ALA A 93 3.64 2.35 2.83
C ALA A 93 2.67 2.19 1.66
N LYS A 94 1.64 3.03 1.55
CA LYS A 94 0.74 3.10 0.38
C LYS A 94 1.48 3.57 -0.86
N LYS A 95 2.34 4.58 -0.77
CA LYS A 95 3.18 5.02 -1.91
C LYS A 95 4.11 3.91 -2.38
N LYS A 96 4.78 3.21 -1.45
CA LYS A 96 5.61 2.04 -1.76
C LYS A 96 4.79 0.88 -2.32
N SER A 97 3.61 0.60 -1.76
CA SER A 97 2.71 -0.46 -2.22
C SER A 97 2.05 -0.15 -3.56
N ALA A 98 1.78 1.11 -3.87
CA ALA A 98 1.27 1.55 -5.17
C ALA A 98 2.35 1.40 -6.24
N MET A 99 3.61 1.74 -5.94
CA MET A 99 4.73 1.47 -6.84
C MET A 99 4.97 -0.02 -7.07
N GLU A 100 4.86 -0.86 -6.05
CA GLU A 100 4.97 -2.33 -6.17
C GLU A 100 3.77 -2.94 -6.91
N LYS A 101 2.54 -2.47 -6.65
CA LYS A 101 1.35 -2.90 -7.40
C LYS A 101 1.42 -2.47 -8.86
N GLU A 102 1.87 -1.25 -9.16
CA GLU A 102 1.99 -0.78 -10.55
C GLU A 102 3.11 -1.52 -11.30
N LYS A 103 4.23 -1.85 -10.64
CA LYS A 103 5.27 -2.72 -11.21
C LYS A 103 4.77 -4.15 -11.46
N ALA A 104 4.04 -4.74 -10.50
CA ALA A 104 3.48 -6.08 -10.64
C ALA A 104 2.35 -6.14 -11.69
N GLU A 105 1.54 -5.09 -11.82
CA GLU A 105 0.47 -5.01 -12.82
C GLU A 105 1.03 -4.75 -14.23
N LYS A 106 2.10 -3.95 -14.37
CA LYS A 106 2.85 -3.81 -15.63
C LYS A 106 3.50 -5.13 -16.05
N MET A 107 4.14 -5.85 -15.13
CA MET A 107 4.69 -7.19 -15.40
C MET A 107 3.61 -8.21 -15.79
N LYS A 108 2.45 -8.20 -15.13
CA LYS A 108 1.32 -9.09 -15.50
C LYS A 108 0.70 -8.73 -16.84
N LYS A 109 0.52 -7.44 -17.17
CA LYS A 109 0.00 -7.01 -18.48
C LYS A 109 0.96 -7.32 -19.62
N GLU A 110 2.27 -7.19 -19.42
CA GLU A 110 3.26 -7.59 -20.42
C GLU A 110 3.29 -9.11 -20.63
N LYS A 111 3.15 -9.88 -19.55
CA LYS A 111 3.10 -11.35 -19.63
C LYS A 111 1.83 -11.84 -20.31
N ASP A 112 0.66 -11.28 -19.98
CA ASP A 112 -0.63 -11.65 -20.61
C ASP A 112 -0.69 -11.27 -22.10
N ALA A 113 -0.13 -10.13 -22.49
CA ALA A 113 -0.06 -9.71 -23.89
C ALA A 113 0.89 -10.58 -24.73
N LYS A 114 2.03 -11.00 -24.15
CA LYS A 114 2.96 -11.95 -24.80
C LYS A 114 2.32 -13.34 -24.90
N ASP A 115 1.64 -13.81 -23.86
CA ASP A 115 0.92 -15.09 -23.87
C ASP A 115 -0.17 -15.16 -24.95
N LYS A 116 -0.95 -14.08 -25.11
CA LYS A 116 -1.99 -14.02 -26.15
C LYS A 116 -1.42 -14.04 -27.56
N LYS A 117 -0.35 -13.30 -27.83
CA LYS A 117 0.33 -13.31 -29.13
C LYS A 117 0.95 -14.67 -29.45
N TYR A 118 1.52 -15.33 -28.45
CA TYR A 118 2.06 -16.68 -28.60
C TYR A 118 0.96 -17.69 -28.96
N LYS A 119 -0.17 -17.68 -28.24
CA LYS A 119 -1.31 -18.58 -28.49
C LYS A 119 -1.95 -18.36 -29.86
N ASP A 120 -2.10 -17.11 -30.29
CA ASP A 120 -2.68 -16.78 -31.59
C ASP A 120 -1.80 -17.29 -32.75
N ALA A 121 -0.48 -17.07 -32.67
CA ALA A 121 0.48 -17.56 -33.65
C ALA A 121 0.56 -19.09 -33.68
N LEU A 122 0.51 -19.75 -32.51
CA LEU A 122 0.48 -21.22 -32.41
C LEU A 122 -0.79 -21.79 -33.03
N LEU A 123 -1.96 -21.23 -32.72
CA LEU A 123 -3.24 -21.66 -33.28
C LEU A 123 -3.26 -21.53 -34.81
N LYS A 124 -2.70 -20.43 -35.34
CA LYS A 124 -2.59 -20.22 -36.78
C LYS A 124 -1.68 -21.25 -37.44
N ALA A 125 -0.57 -21.62 -36.79
CA ALA A 125 0.30 -22.68 -37.28
C ALA A 125 -0.38 -24.06 -37.25
N GLU A 126 -1.15 -24.37 -36.21
CA GLU A 126 -1.93 -25.63 -36.11
C GLU A 126 -3.09 -25.70 -37.13
N GLU A 127 -3.70 -24.59 -37.49
CA GLU A 127 -4.72 -24.54 -38.54
C GLU A 127 -4.11 -24.84 -39.91
N LEU A 128 -2.94 -24.26 -40.20
CA LEU A 128 -2.18 -24.53 -41.42
C LEU A 128 -1.66 -25.98 -41.48
N GLU A 129 -1.33 -26.58 -40.32
CA GLU A 129 -1.01 -28.01 -40.20
C GLU A 129 -2.21 -28.89 -40.57
N LYS A 130 -3.42 -28.57 -40.09
CA LYS A 130 -4.66 -29.29 -40.45
C LYS A 130 -5.00 -29.17 -41.93
N GLU A 131 -4.62 -28.06 -42.57
CA GLU A 131 -4.69 -27.87 -44.02
C GLU A 131 -3.54 -28.56 -44.80
N GLN A 132 -2.67 -29.33 -44.12
CA GLN A 132 -1.47 -29.99 -44.67
C GLN A 132 -0.43 -29.03 -45.27
N LYS A 133 -0.48 -27.74 -44.94
CA LYS A 133 0.48 -26.71 -45.37
C LYS A 133 1.59 -26.53 -44.34
N TYR A 134 2.40 -27.57 -44.15
CA TYR A 134 3.45 -27.61 -43.12
C TYR A 134 4.54 -26.52 -43.28
N LYS A 135 4.81 -26.06 -44.51
CA LYS A 135 5.77 -24.96 -44.78
C LYS A 135 5.25 -23.60 -44.29
N ASP A 136 3.97 -23.33 -44.52
CA ASP A 136 3.30 -22.11 -44.05
C ASP A 136 3.10 -22.17 -42.52
N ALA A 137 2.75 -23.35 -41.98
CA ALA A 137 2.65 -23.58 -40.53
C ALA A 137 3.97 -23.27 -39.80
N TRP A 138 5.10 -23.74 -40.34
CA TRP A 138 6.43 -23.47 -39.77
C TRP A 138 6.80 -21.98 -39.78
N THR A 139 6.43 -21.26 -40.85
CA THR A 139 6.69 -19.81 -40.95
C THR A 139 5.74 -18.99 -40.06
N ALA A 140 4.55 -19.50 -39.79
CA ALA A 140 3.57 -18.90 -38.89
C ALA A 140 3.88 -19.14 -37.41
N LEU A 141 4.76 -20.09 -37.06
CA LEU A 141 5.18 -20.31 -35.68
C LEU A 141 5.93 -19.08 -35.14
N PRO A 142 5.61 -18.65 -33.91
CA PRO A 142 6.31 -17.54 -33.28
C PRO A 142 7.78 -17.92 -33.02
N LYS A 143 8.72 -16.99 -33.16
CA LYS A 143 10.15 -17.31 -32.98
C LYS A 143 10.50 -17.52 -31.50
N ALA A 144 11.33 -18.52 -31.22
CA ALA A 144 11.85 -18.79 -29.88
C ALA A 144 12.57 -17.57 -29.27
N SER A 145 13.18 -16.71 -30.10
CA SER A 145 13.80 -15.45 -29.67
C SER A 145 12.81 -14.39 -29.17
N GLU A 146 11.55 -14.45 -29.62
CA GLU A 146 10.50 -13.51 -29.19
C GLU A 146 9.76 -13.99 -27.94
N PHE A 147 9.76 -15.31 -27.69
CA PHE A 147 9.09 -15.94 -26.56
C PHE A 147 10.01 -16.95 -25.85
N PRO A 148 11.00 -16.48 -25.07
CA PRO A 148 11.97 -17.36 -24.40
C PRO A 148 11.31 -18.32 -23.40
N GLU A 149 10.18 -17.95 -22.80
CA GLU A 149 9.40 -18.82 -21.89
C GLU A 149 8.72 -20.01 -22.61
N TYR A 150 8.48 -19.89 -23.93
CA TYR A 150 7.85 -20.91 -24.76
C TYR A 150 8.81 -21.51 -25.81
N ALA A 151 10.09 -21.15 -25.74
CA ALA A 151 11.11 -21.52 -26.72
C ALA A 151 11.23 -23.03 -26.92
N GLU A 152 11.18 -23.83 -25.86
CA GLU A 152 11.23 -25.30 -25.95
C GLU A 152 10.01 -25.89 -26.69
N ILE A 153 8.82 -25.29 -26.54
CA ILE A 153 7.59 -25.76 -27.17
C ILE A 153 7.59 -25.36 -28.65
N ILE A 154 8.04 -24.13 -28.96
CA ILE A 154 8.22 -23.62 -30.32
C ILE A 154 9.20 -24.50 -31.09
N GLN A 155 10.37 -24.80 -30.51
CA GLN A 155 11.38 -25.63 -31.17
C GLN A 155 10.84 -27.02 -31.47
N LYS A 156 10.19 -27.69 -30.50
CA LYS A 156 9.57 -29.00 -30.74
C LYS A 156 8.55 -28.99 -31.89
N LYS A 157 7.70 -27.96 -31.96
CA LYS A 157 6.73 -27.78 -33.06
C LYS A 157 7.42 -27.48 -34.40
N GLN A 158 8.49 -26.68 -34.39
CA GLN A 158 9.30 -26.40 -35.57
C GLN A 158 9.97 -27.67 -36.11
N ASP A 159 10.59 -28.47 -35.24
CA ASP A 159 11.19 -29.77 -35.57
C ASP A 159 10.16 -30.75 -36.13
N GLU A 160 8.95 -30.77 -35.56
CA GLU A 160 7.86 -31.62 -36.02
C GLU A 160 7.39 -31.23 -37.42
N TYR A 161 7.16 -29.94 -37.67
CA TYR A 161 6.77 -29.45 -39.00
C TYR A 161 7.90 -29.60 -40.02
N GLU A 162 9.15 -29.35 -39.63
CA GLU A 162 10.32 -29.55 -40.49
C GLU A 162 10.44 -31.02 -40.94
N LYS A 163 10.19 -32.00 -40.07
CA LYS A 163 10.16 -33.41 -40.45
C LYS A 163 9.09 -33.75 -41.51
N HIS A 164 8.00 -33.00 -41.57
CA HIS A 164 6.91 -33.23 -42.52
C HIS A 164 7.19 -32.69 -43.94
N PHE A 165 7.95 -31.60 -44.09
CA PHE A 165 8.27 -31.02 -45.41
C PHE A 165 9.75 -31.10 -45.81
N ALA A 166 10.64 -31.42 -44.88
CA ALA A 166 12.05 -31.71 -45.08
C ALA A 166 12.37 -33.08 -44.46
N PRO A 167 12.06 -34.20 -45.13
CA PRO A 167 12.55 -35.50 -44.69
C PRO A 167 14.08 -35.50 -44.85
N SER A 168 14.78 -35.23 -43.74
CA SER A 168 16.23 -35.32 -43.57
C SER A 168 17.07 -34.78 -44.74
N LEU A 169 17.34 -33.46 -44.75
CA LEU A 169 18.49 -32.91 -45.48
C LEU A 169 19.85 -33.23 -44.81
N PHE A 170 19.86 -34.07 -43.76
CA PHE A 170 21.07 -34.59 -43.09
C PHE A 170 21.10 -36.12 -42.93
N SER A 171 20.36 -36.86 -43.76
CA SER A 171 20.70 -38.27 -44.01
C SER A 171 21.73 -38.33 -45.14
N GLY A 172 22.96 -37.91 -44.84
CA GLY A 172 24.02 -37.77 -45.83
C GLY A 172 25.37 -37.47 -45.21
N ASP A 173 25.96 -38.52 -44.62
CA ASP A 173 27.39 -38.79 -44.50
C ASP A 173 28.27 -37.89 -43.61
N HIS A 174 28.71 -38.44 -42.47
CA HIS A 174 30.10 -38.32 -42.04
C HIS A 174 30.47 -39.42 -41.02
N SER A 175 30.99 -40.54 -41.51
CA SER A 175 32.22 -41.11 -40.96
C SER A 175 32.86 -42.08 -41.95
N GLN A 176 33.94 -41.57 -42.54
CA GLN A 176 35.06 -42.30 -43.13
C GLN A 176 35.50 -43.47 -42.22
N THR A 177 35.71 -44.65 -42.80
CA THR A 177 37.04 -45.20 -43.13
C THR A 177 36.89 -46.36 -44.08
#